data_AF-A0A3D3GV02-F1
#
_entry.id   AF-A0A3D3GV02-F1
#
_cell.length_a   1.000
_cell.length_b   1.000
_cell.length_c   1.000
_cell.angle_alpha   90.00
_cell.angle_beta   90.00
_cell.angle_gamma   90.00
#
_symmetry.space_group_name_H-M   'P 1'
#
loop_
_entity.id
_entity.type
_entity.pdbx_description
1 polymer ?
#
loop_
_entity_poly.entity_id
_entity_poly.type
_entity_poly.pdbx_seq_one_letter_code
_entity_poly.pdbx_strand_id
1 'polypeptide(L)'
;MKSIDLFVQNWGTKNAMAPIDSDDIVELETKFNAFLPESYKYLLSTYGLVHTPNVLTKICDLNVPISEVQDFLSLDDVFSLSKLYEMSGMPKGHVLFASDCKGNMFCFKLADCEDKQVDASVWFYNHGLCTVDKVSDSFSEWLEQFNKLEES
;
A
#
# COMPACT_ATOMS: atom_id res chain seq x y z
N MET A 1 -3.37 -12.20 -7.41
CA MET A 1 -4.72 -11.71 -7.75
C MET A 1 -5.78 -12.27 -6.81
N LYS A 2 -5.98 -13.59 -6.66
CA LYS A 2 -6.95 -14.14 -5.67
C LYS A 2 -6.84 -13.58 -4.24
N SER A 3 -5.62 -13.38 -3.73
CA SER A 3 -5.40 -12.81 -2.40
C SER A 3 -5.84 -11.34 -2.29
N ILE A 4 -5.80 -10.60 -3.40
CA ILE A 4 -6.25 -9.21 -3.50
C ILE A 4 -7.78 -9.17 -3.49
N ASP A 5 -8.42 -10.04 -4.28
CA ASP A 5 -9.88 -10.14 -4.34
C ASP A 5 -10.45 -10.48 -2.96
N LEU A 6 -9.84 -11.43 -2.26
CA LEU A 6 -10.22 -11.84 -0.90
C LEU A 6 -10.02 -10.69 0.09
N PHE A 7 -8.90 -9.96 -0.01
CA PHE A 7 -8.63 -8.80 0.84
C PHE A 7 -9.71 -7.73 0.69
N VAL A 8 -10.08 -7.39 -0.55
CA VAL A 8 -11.11 -6.37 -0.79
C VAL A 8 -12.49 -6.87 -0.35
N GLN A 9 -12.81 -8.15 -0.53
CA GLN A 9 -14.06 -8.73 -0.02
C GLN A 9 -14.16 -8.65 1.51
N ASN A 10 -13.06 -8.90 2.19
CA ASN A 10 -13.01 -9.01 3.65
C ASN A 10 -12.87 -7.65 4.36
N TRP A 11 -12.09 -6.75 3.77
CA TRP A 11 -11.66 -5.49 4.41
C TRP A 11 -12.10 -4.23 3.66
N GLY A 12 -12.53 -4.37 2.39
CA GLY A 12 -13.09 -3.27 1.62
C GLY A 12 -14.39 -2.76 2.22
N THR A 13 -14.57 -1.44 2.24
CA THR A 13 -15.85 -0.85 2.64
C THR A 13 -16.91 -1.10 1.57
N LYS A 14 -18.19 -1.22 1.99
CA LYS A 14 -19.33 -1.36 1.07
C LYS A 14 -19.47 -0.22 0.05
N ASN A 15 -18.78 0.89 0.29
CA ASN A 15 -18.54 1.92 -0.71
C ASN A 15 -17.27 1.56 -1.47
N ALA A 16 -17.31 0.51 -2.28
CA ALA A 16 -16.27 0.27 -3.27
C ALA A 16 -16.14 1.55 -4.10
N MET A 17 -15.01 2.25 -3.94
CA MET A 17 -14.75 3.46 -4.71
C MET A 17 -14.60 3.08 -6.18
N ALA A 18 -14.92 4.02 -7.06
CA ALA A 18 -14.86 3.78 -8.49
C ALA A 18 -13.45 3.29 -8.89
N PRO A 19 -13.35 2.29 -9.78
CA PRO A 19 -12.11 1.93 -10.46
C PRO A 19 -11.33 3.17 -10.91
N ILE A 20 -10.02 3.18 -10.64
CA ILE A 20 -9.13 4.25 -11.13
C ILE A 20 -8.77 3.97 -12.58
N ASP A 21 -8.77 5.02 -13.40
CA ASP A 21 -8.41 4.88 -14.82
C ASP A 21 -6.94 4.46 -14.95
N SER A 22 -6.67 3.58 -15.91
CA SER A 22 -5.30 3.21 -16.26
C SER A 22 -4.46 4.41 -16.67
N ASP A 23 -5.05 5.44 -17.28
CA ASP A 23 -4.34 6.65 -17.68
C ASP A 23 -3.83 7.43 -16.46
N ASP A 24 -4.61 7.50 -15.37
CA ASP A 24 -4.20 8.15 -14.11
C ASP A 24 -3.04 7.41 -13.45
N ILE A 25 -3.05 6.07 -13.51
CA ILE A 25 -1.97 5.22 -13.00
C ILE A 25 -0.68 5.43 -13.82
N VAL A 26 -0.81 5.49 -15.15
CA VAL A 26 0.33 5.76 -16.06
C VAL A 26 0.90 7.16 -15.83
N GLU A 27 0.06 8.16 -15.53
CA GLU A 27 0.53 9.49 -15.15
C GLU A 27 1.38 9.42 -13.87
N LEU A 28 0.95 8.66 -12.87
CA LEU A 28 1.71 8.45 -11.63
C LEU A 28 3.05 7.75 -11.90
N GLU A 29 3.06 6.66 -12.68
CA GLU A 29 4.28 5.96 -13.11
C GLU A 29 5.26 6.92 -13.81
N THR A 30 4.74 7.80 -14.66
CA THR A 30 5.53 8.83 -15.37
C THR A 30 6.12 9.86 -14.39
N LYS A 31 5.35 10.31 -13.40
CA LYS A 31 5.83 11.26 -12.36
C LYS A 31 6.98 10.68 -11.53
N PHE A 32 6.96 9.37 -11.28
CA PHE A 32 8.01 8.66 -10.54
C PHE A 32 9.13 8.12 -11.42
N ASN A 33 8.95 8.10 -12.74
CA ASN A 33 9.82 7.43 -13.69
C ASN A 33 10.07 5.95 -13.28
N ALA A 34 8.99 5.24 -12.96
CA ALA A 34 9.03 3.86 -12.48
C ALA A 34 7.77 3.08 -12.87
N PHE A 35 7.88 1.76 -12.94
CA PHE A 35 6.76 0.86 -13.23
C PHE A 35 6.20 0.30 -11.92
N LEU A 36 4.98 0.71 -11.57
CA LEU A 36 4.32 0.19 -10.38
C LEU A 36 3.98 -1.30 -10.59
N PRO A 37 4.00 -2.12 -9.51
CA PRO A 37 3.72 -3.55 -9.63
C PRO A 37 2.34 -3.81 -10.22
N GLU A 38 2.21 -4.77 -11.13
CA GLU A 38 0.91 -5.12 -11.73
C GLU A 38 -0.12 -5.53 -10.66
N SER A 39 0.31 -6.15 -9.56
CA SER A 39 -0.52 -6.47 -8.40
C SER A 39 -1.16 -5.22 -7.77
N TYR A 40 -0.40 -4.15 -7.62
CA TYR A 40 -0.88 -2.86 -7.10
C TYR A 40 -1.79 -2.16 -8.11
N LYS A 41 -1.41 -2.14 -9.39
CA LYS A 41 -2.25 -1.57 -10.46
C LYS A 41 -3.57 -2.30 -10.60
N TYR A 42 -3.58 -3.62 -10.44
CA TYR A 42 -4.79 -4.43 -10.44
C TYR A 42 -5.74 -4.03 -9.29
N LEU A 43 -5.21 -3.82 -8.08
CA LEU A 43 -6.01 -3.35 -6.94
C LEU A 43 -6.69 -2.01 -7.28
N LEU A 44 -5.92 -1.02 -7.76
CA LEU A 44 -6.41 0.31 -8.07
C LEU A 44 -7.41 0.34 -9.24
N SER A 45 -7.11 -0.36 -10.33
CA SER A 45 -7.94 -0.38 -11.55
C SER A 45 -9.17 -1.27 -11.43
N THR A 46 -9.20 -2.21 -10.49
CA THR A 46 -10.36 -3.10 -10.29
C THR A 46 -11.26 -2.62 -9.16
N TYR A 47 -10.67 -2.11 -8.08
CA TYR A 47 -11.38 -1.82 -6.83
C TYR A 47 -11.29 -0.36 -6.37
N GLY A 48 -10.47 0.46 -7.05
CA GLY A 48 -10.28 1.86 -6.70
C GLY A 48 -9.45 2.07 -5.42
N LEU A 49 -9.60 3.23 -4.81
CA LEU A 49 -9.00 3.52 -3.50
C LEU A 49 -9.72 2.70 -2.42
N VAL A 50 -9.00 1.76 -1.82
CA VAL A 50 -9.54 0.95 -0.75
C VAL A 50 -9.31 1.69 0.57
N HIS A 51 -10.30 2.48 0.98
CA HIS A 51 -10.41 2.87 2.39
C HIS A 51 -10.78 1.60 3.18
N THR A 52 -9.89 1.15 4.06
CA THR A 52 -10.14 0.04 5.01
C THR A 52 -10.35 0.55 6.45
N PRO A 53 -11.39 1.35 6.74
CA PRO A 53 -11.66 1.89 8.08
C PRO A 53 -12.00 0.80 9.11
N ASN A 54 -12.38 -0.41 8.66
CA ASN A 54 -12.83 -1.49 9.54
C ASN A 54 -11.71 -2.46 9.97
N VAL A 55 -10.46 -2.24 9.58
CA VAL A 55 -9.37 -3.07 10.11
C VAL A 55 -9.10 -2.73 11.58
N LEU A 56 -9.31 -1.47 11.97
CA LEU A 56 -9.15 -0.95 13.33
C LEU A 56 -10.03 -1.68 14.37
N THR A 57 -11.27 -2.03 14.04
CA THR A 57 -12.20 -2.63 15.02
C THR A 57 -11.89 -4.09 15.33
N LYS A 58 -11.31 -4.87 14.41
CA LYS A 58 -10.92 -6.28 14.68
C LYS A 58 -9.53 -6.42 15.30
N ILE A 59 -8.55 -5.60 14.91
CA ILE A 59 -7.18 -5.72 15.46
C ILE A 59 -7.11 -5.31 16.94
N CYS A 60 -7.90 -4.32 17.36
CA CYS A 60 -8.01 -3.93 18.77
C CYS A 60 -8.48 -5.06 19.68
N ASP A 61 -9.29 -6.01 19.18
CA ASP A 61 -9.77 -7.16 19.95
C ASP A 61 -8.74 -8.31 20.04
N LEU A 62 -7.83 -8.43 19.07
CA LEU A 62 -6.99 -9.62 18.90
C LEU A 62 -5.52 -9.46 19.37
N ASN A 63 -5.10 -8.29 19.84
CA ASN A 63 -3.76 -8.04 20.41
C ASN A 63 -2.61 -8.57 19.52
N VAL A 64 -2.77 -8.48 18.19
CA VAL A 64 -1.83 -9.02 17.20
C VAL A 64 -0.79 -7.96 16.85
N PRO A 65 0.51 -8.30 16.78
CA PRO A 65 1.60 -7.37 16.45
C PRO A 65 1.71 -7.05 14.95
N ILE A 66 0.60 -7.15 14.20
CA ILE A 66 0.57 -6.67 12.82
C ILE A 66 0.31 -5.18 12.93
N SER A 67 1.31 -4.38 12.54
CA SER A 67 1.27 -2.92 12.61
C SER A 67 -0.10 -2.42 12.13
N GLU A 68 -0.81 -1.73 13.03
CA GLU A 68 -2.22 -1.35 12.87
C GLU A 68 -2.48 -0.76 11.48
N VAL A 69 -3.48 -1.30 10.80
CA VAL A 69 -3.71 -1.18 9.35
C VAL A 69 -4.67 -0.03 9.05
N GLN A 70 -4.78 0.47 7.82
CA GLN A 70 -3.78 0.95 6.87
C GLN A 70 -4.60 1.65 5.79
N ASP A 71 -4.48 2.97 5.67
CA ASP A 71 -5.23 3.70 4.66
C ASP A 71 -4.45 3.72 3.35
N PHE A 72 -5.01 3.13 2.28
CA PHE A 72 -4.41 3.23 0.96
C PHE A 72 -4.49 4.70 0.50
N LEU A 73 -3.34 5.22 0.11
CA LEU A 73 -3.23 6.62 -0.30
C LEU A 73 -3.91 6.84 -1.65
N SER A 74 -4.55 8.02 -1.81
CA SER A 74 -4.98 8.49 -3.13
C SER A 74 -3.79 8.63 -4.08
N LEU A 75 -3.98 8.58 -5.40
CA LEU A 75 -2.86 8.76 -6.35
C LEU A 75 -2.13 10.10 -6.13
N ASP A 76 -2.88 11.16 -5.83
CA ASP A 76 -2.31 12.46 -5.48
C ASP A 76 -1.49 12.41 -4.19
N ASP A 77 -1.98 11.69 -3.18
CA ASP A 77 -1.26 11.50 -1.91
C ASP A 77 -0.04 10.59 -2.07
N VAL A 78 -0.10 9.56 -2.91
CA VAL A 78 1.05 8.71 -3.24
C VAL A 78 2.21 9.57 -3.71
N PHE A 79 1.96 10.49 -4.64
CA PHE A 79 3.00 11.40 -5.11
C PHE A 79 3.40 12.43 -4.04
N SER A 80 2.43 13.16 -3.51
CA SER A 80 2.67 14.31 -2.63
C SER A 80 3.31 13.91 -1.30
N LEU A 81 2.82 12.83 -0.67
CA LEU A 81 3.37 12.32 0.58
C LEU A 81 4.73 11.67 0.37
N SER A 82 4.97 10.95 -0.73
CA SER A 82 6.31 10.42 -1.01
C SER A 82 7.36 11.53 -1.06
N LYS A 83 7.04 12.66 -1.69
CA LYS A 83 7.93 13.83 -1.70
C LYS A 83 8.03 14.52 -0.35
N LEU A 84 6.92 14.67 0.37
CA LEU A 84 6.93 15.28 1.70
C LEU A 84 7.77 14.49 2.70
N TYR A 85 7.64 13.16 2.71
CA TYR A 85 8.39 12.29 3.61
C TYR A 85 9.88 12.27 3.25
N GLU A 86 10.22 12.25 1.96
CA GLU A 86 11.61 12.41 1.50
C GLU A 86 12.22 13.73 2.02
N MET A 87 11.46 14.83 2.00
CA MET A 87 11.89 16.13 2.54
C MET A 87 11.98 16.15 4.08
N SER A 88 11.26 15.25 4.75
CA SER A 88 11.15 15.20 6.22
C SER A 88 12.13 14.21 6.86
N GLY A 89 12.96 13.53 6.06
CA GLY A 89 14.03 12.65 6.56
C GLY A 89 13.93 11.19 6.11
N MET A 90 12.88 10.80 5.38
CA MET A 90 12.81 9.48 4.77
C MET A 90 13.88 9.35 3.67
N PRO A 91 14.57 8.20 3.55
CA PRO A 91 15.50 7.95 2.46
C PRO A 91 14.83 8.12 1.08
N LYS A 92 15.56 8.70 0.13
CA LYS A 92 15.09 8.86 -1.26
C LYS A 92 14.80 7.52 -1.92
N GLY A 93 13.99 7.56 -2.97
CA GLY A 93 13.77 6.40 -3.83
C GLY A 93 12.68 5.46 -3.35
N HIS A 94 11.66 5.99 -2.70
CA HIS A 94 10.51 5.22 -2.21
C HIS A 94 9.20 5.82 -2.72
N VAL A 95 8.23 4.94 -2.98
CA VAL A 95 6.86 5.29 -3.37
C VAL A 95 5.92 4.82 -2.28
N LEU A 96 5.37 5.75 -1.52
CA LEU A 96 4.40 5.48 -0.47
C LEU A 96 3.07 5.09 -1.11
N PHE A 97 2.43 4.04 -0.60
CA PHE A 97 1.12 3.60 -1.11
C PHE A 97 0.07 3.38 -0.02
N ALA A 98 0.47 3.29 1.25
CA ALA A 98 -0.45 3.15 2.37
C ALA A 98 0.13 3.71 3.67
N SER A 99 -0.73 4.09 4.62
CA SER A 99 -0.39 4.74 5.90
C SER A 99 -0.98 3.99 7.08
N ASP A 100 -0.27 3.88 8.19
CA ASP A 100 -0.84 3.31 9.44
C ASP A 100 -1.67 4.31 10.26
N CYS A 101 -1.93 5.52 9.74
CA CYS A 101 -2.60 6.65 10.41
C CYS A 101 -1.87 7.18 11.66
N LYS A 102 -0.69 6.67 12.01
CA LYS A 102 0.19 7.15 13.09
C LYS A 102 1.46 7.82 12.55
N GLY A 103 1.55 7.99 11.23
CA GLY A 103 2.65 8.61 10.53
C GLY A 103 3.67 7.62 9.97
N ASN A 104 3.48 6.31 10.17
CA ASN A 104 4.30 5.31 9.48
C ASN A 104 3.68 5.00 8.11
N MET A 105 4.55 4.65 7.17
CA MET A 105 4.15 4.53 5.77
C MET A 105 4.64 3.21 5.18
N PHE A 106 3.82 2.63 4.30
CA PHE A 106 4.17 1.46 3.50
C PHE A 106 4.55 1.93 2.12
N CYS A 107 5.62 1.35 1.57
CA CYS A 107 6.21 1.82 0.35
C CYS A 107 6.85 0.72 -0.48
N PHE A 108 6.97 1.00 -1.78
CA PHE A 108 7.85 0.29 -2.70
C PHE A 108 9.17 1.05 -2.82
N LYS A 109 10.26 0.34 -3.10
CA LYS A 109 11.50 0.99 -3.54
C LYS A 109 11.45 1.22 -5.05
N LEU A 110 11.85 2.41 -5.49
CA LEU A 110 11.96 2.70 -6.94
C LEU A 110 12.92 1.76 -7.65
N ALA A 111 13.98 1.31 -6.97
CA ALA A 111 14.91 0.31 -7.50
C ALA A 111 14.22 -1.04 -7.76
N ASP A 112 13.21 -1.38 -6.96
CA ASP A 112 12.37 -2.56 -7.18
C ASP A 112 11.28 -2.27 -8.22
N CYS A 113 11.31 -1.14 -8.93
CA CYS A 113 10.32 -0.69 -9.92
C CYS A 113 10.95 -0.15 -11.22
N GLU A 114 12.22 -0.51 -11.49
CA GLU A 114 12.92 -0.09 -12.72
C GLU A 114 12.37 -0.82 -13.96
N ASP A 115 11.89 -2.05 -13.79
CA ASP A 115 11.35 -2.90 -14.85
C ASP A 115 9.88 -3.26 -14.60
N LYS A 116 9.20 -3.69 -15.66
CA LYS A 116 7.84 -4.23 -15.53
C LYS A 116 7.87 -5.52 -14.73
N GLN A 117 7.08 -5.55 -13.66
CA GLN A 117 7.02 -6.68 -12.74
C GLN A 117 5.60 -6.95 -12.28
N VAL A 118 5.32 -8.22 -12.02
CA VAL A 118 4.02 -8.64 -11.51
C VAL A 118 3.82 -8.15 -10.08
N ASP A 119 4.88 -8.17 -9.28
CA ASP A 119 4.83 -7.87 -7.86
C ASP A 119 6.15 -7.25 -7.39
N ALA A 120 6.13 -6.55 -6.25
CA ALA A 120 7.32 -5.97 -5.63
C ALA A 120 7.29 -6.08 -4.11
N SER A 121 8.48 -6.06 -3.51
CA SER A 121 8.64 -6.10 -2.07
C SER A 121 8.01 -4.89 -1.38
N VAL A 122 7.39 -5.14 -0.23
CA VAL A 122 6.79 -4.09 0.60
C VAL A 122 7.74 -3.73 1.73
N TRP A 123 7.94 -2.42 1.90
CA TRP A 123 8.80 -1.83 2.91
C TRP A 123 7.97 -0.95 3.85
N PHE A 124 8.34 -0.93 5.12
CA PHE A 124 7.71 -0.13 6.15
C PHE A 124 8.67 0.96 6.63
N TYR A 125 8.25 2.21 6.46
CA TYR A 125 8.92 3.36 7.01
C TYR A 125 8.39 3.65 8.41
N ASN A 126 9.25 3.47 9.41
CA ASN A 126 8.98 3.86 10.78
C ASN A 126 9.36 5.33 10.97
N HIS A 127 8.37 6.22 11.11
CA HIS A 127 8.60 7.65 11.28
C HIS A 127 9.29 7.98 12.61
N GLY A 128 9.03 7.22 13.68
CA GLY A 128 9.66 7.44 14.98
C GLY A 128 11.16 7.09 15.00
N LEU A 129 11.58 6.10 14.20
CA LEU A 129 12.96 5.63 14.12
C LEU A 129 13.71 6.10 12.86
N CYS A 130 13.00 6.70 11.91
CA CYS A 130 13.48 7.05 10.58
C CYS A 130 14.13 5.86 9.83
N THR A 131 13.64 4.64 10.04
CA THR A 131 14.12 3.42 9.38
C THR A 131 13.15 2.92 8.34
N VAL A 132 13.68 2.23 7.33
CA VAL A 132 12.89 1.55 6.30
C VAL A 132 13.25 0.06 6.35
N ASP A 133 12.30 -0.75 6.80
CA ASP A 133 12.48 -2.19 7.02
C ASP A 133 11.59 -2.99 6.07
N LYS A 134 12.11 -4.11 5.55
CA LYS A 134 11.32 -4.99 4.66
C LYS A 134 10.28 -5.73 5.48
N VAL A 135 9.02 -5.69 5.07
CA VAL A 135 7.91 -6.39 5.77
C VAL A 135 7.28 -7.51 4.96
N SER A 136 7.53 -7.55 3.65
CA SER A 136 7.08 -8.65 2.78
C SER A 136 7.94 -8.73 1.51
N ASP A 137 8.09 -9.93 0.97
CA ASP A 137 8.77 -10.16 -0.31
C ASP A 137 7.93 -9.72 -1.51
N SER A 138 6.61 -9.67 -1.36
CA SER A 138 5.67 -9.20 -2.39
C SER A 138 4.45 -8.46 -1.81
N PHE A 139 3.81 -7.60 -2.61
CA PHE A 139 2.57 -6.90 -2.27
C PHE A 139 1.40 -7.86 -2.10
N SER A 140 1.27 -8.87 -2.97
CA SER A 140 0.20 -9.87 -2.84
C SER A 140 0.33 -10.70 -1.56
N GLU A 141 1.56 -11.08 -1.17
CA GLU A 141 1.82 -11.80 0.09
C GLU A 141 1.56 -10.91 1.30
N TRP A 142 1.94 -9.63 1.21
CA TRP A 142 1.67 -8.66 2.25
C TRP A 142 0.15 -8.53 2.50
N LEU A 143 -0.65 -8.46 1.43
CA LEU A 143 -2.11 -8.47 1.53
C LEU A 143 -2.67 -9.77 2.14
N GLU A 144 -2.05 -10.92 1.84
CA GLU A 144 -2.46 -12.21 2.37
C GLU A 144 -2.34 -12.29 3.91
N GLN A 145 -1.41 -11.54 4.51
CA GLN A 145 -1.28 -11.46 5.97
C GLN A 145 -2.56 -10.93 6.63
N PHE A 146 -3.27 -10.00 5.98
CA PHE A 146 -4.56 -9.50 6.49
C PHE A 146 -5.70 -10.49 6.27
N ASN A 147 -5.68 -11.27 5.20
CA ASN A 147 -6.70 -12.30 4.98
C ASN A 147 -6.67 -13.34 6.10
N LYS A 148 -5.47 -13.74 6.53
CA LYS A 148 -5.28 -14.68 7.65
C LYS A 148 -5.83 -14.14 8.99
N LEU A 149 -5.86 -12.82 9.17
CA LEU A 149 -6.47 -12.19 10.34
C LEU A 149 -8.00 -12.21 10.34
N GLU A 150 -8.63 -12.32 9.17
CA GLU A 150 -10.09 -12.41 9.08
C GLU A 150 -10.58 -13.81 9.48
N GLU A 151 -9.79 -14.84 9.14
CA GLU A 151 -10.06 -16.25 9.44
C GLU A 151 -9.72 -16.67 10.89
N SER A 152 -9.10 -15.78 11.69
CA SER A 152 -8.68 -16.04 13.08
C SER A 152 -9.70 -15.50 14.10
#